data_AF-A0A0P4VXW5-F1
#
_entry.id   AF-A0A0P4VXW5-F1
#
_cell.length_a   1.000
_cell.length_b   1.000
_cell.length_c   1.000
_cell.angle_alpha   90.00
_cell.angle_beta   90.00
_cell.angle_gamma   90.00
#
_symmetry.space_group_name_H-M   'P 1'
#
loop_
_entity.id
_entity.type
_entity.pdbx_description
1 polymer ?
#
loop_
_entity_poly.entity_id
_entity_poly.type
_entity_poly.pdbx_seq_one_letter_code
_entity_poly.pdbx_strand_id
1 'polypeptide(L)'
;MNDDGFNNNVGVDLETGFVYGGSVNNCGTWMDKMGSSELAGTKGKPATPRDGSAVEIIGLCKSALAFLGRMHKEGKYSYSTVEQCDGTGKVTKWTYEFWEKKIEENFEKHFWVSETPMPESEPRPELIHRRGIYKDSHNASQFWADFQLRCNFPIAIAVAPEMTTPKNAWVALKNAEEILLGPLGIKTLDPKDWAYNGNYDNSNNTADSKLAHGFNYHQGPEWLWPVGWLLRAQLAIAPKVGGTEELARTMGHVKSLMANHLTHLLTSPWRSLPELTNAEGAFCKDSNPAQSWSTGCLLEVLWELDHIERSLNISANI
;
A
#
# COMPACT_ATOMS: atom_id res chain seq x y z
N MET A 1 -15.61 -4.50 18.34
CA MET A 1 -14.35 -3.91 18.85
C MET A 1 -14.44 -3.92 20.37
N ASN A 2 -13.33 -4.19 21.06
CA ASN A 2 -13.25 -4.11 22.53
C ASN A 2 -13.04 -2.65 22.97
N ASP A 3 -13.21 -2.35 24.26
CA ASP A 3 -13.08 -0.99 24.80
C ASP A 3 -11.73 -0.34 24.45
N ASP A 4 -10.64 -1.11 24.58
CA ASP A 4 -9.29 -0.67 24.23
C ASP A 4 -9.14 -0.22 22.76
N GLY A 5 -9.98 -0.69 21.84
CA GLY A 5 -9.92 -0.33 20.43
C GLY A 5 -10.39 1.10 20.12
N PHE A 6 -11.10 1.74 21.05
CA PHE A 6 -11.49 3.15 20.94
C PHE A 6 -10.35 4.10 21.32
N ASN A 7 -9.35 3.63 22.07
CA ASN A 7 -8.22 4.41 22.53
C ASN A 7 -7.06 4.29 21.53
N ASN A 8 -6.91 5.28 20.65
CA ASN A 8 -5.86 5.32 19.65
C ASN A 8 -4.81 6.37 19.97
N ASN A 9 -3.54 6.02 19.79
CA ASN A 9 -2.44 6.98 19.82
C ASN A 9 -2.06 7.32 18.38
N VAL A 10 -2.01 8.61 18.04
CA VAL A 10 -1.64 9.10 16.71
C VAL A 10 -0.67 10.25 16.88
N GLY A 11 0.39 10.26 16.08
CA GLY A 11 1.41 11.29 16.18
C GLY A 11 2.41 11.27 15.04
N VAL A 12 3.50 11.99 15.24
CA VAL A 12 4.62 12.08 14.32
C VAL A 12 5.87 11.71 15.08
N ASP A 13 6.61 10.73 14.57
CA ASP A 13 7.94 10.41 15.07
C ASP A 13 8.87 11.57 14.71
N LEU A 14 9.41 12.26 15.73
CA LEU A 14 10.23 13.45 15.53
C LEU A 14 11.62 13.16 14.97
N GLU A 15 12.05 11.90 14.93
CA GLU A 15 13.34 11.47 14.36
C GLU A 15 13.20 11.13 12.88
N THR A 16 12.16 10.38 12.52
CA THR A 16 11.93 9.93 11.13
C THR A 16 11.02 10.84 10.32
N GLY A 17 10.16 11.61 10.99
CA GLY A 17 9.07 12.36 10.35
C GLY A 17 7.85 11.51 10.00
N PHE A 18 7.86 10.21 10.29
CA PHE A 18 6.75 9.33 9.97
C PHE A 18 5.53 9.60 10.85
N VAL A 19 4.35 9.60 10.24
CA VAL A 19 3.10 9.55 10.98
C VAL A 19 2.85 8.13 11.48
N TYR A 20 2.51 7.99 12.75
CA TYR A 20 2.13 6.71 13.33
C TYR A 20 0.73 6.78 13.94
N GLY A 21 0.05 5.65 14.04
CA GLY A 21 -1.32 5.60 14.53
C GLY A 21 -1.77 4.24 15.02
N GLY A 22 -2.85 4.24 15.79
CA GLY A 22 -3.65 3.04 16.10
C GLY A 22 -3.15 2.23 17.31
N SER A 23 -3.58 0.98 17.35
CA SER A 23 -3.17 -0.04 18.33
C SER A 23 -3.46 -1.44 17.78
N VAL A 24 -2.96 -2.48 18.45
CA VAL A 24 -3.28 -3.88 18.14
C VAL A 24 -4.79 -4.21 18.19
N ASN A 25 -5.58 -3.35 18.84
CA ASN A 25 -7.03 -3.53 19.02
C ASN A 25 -7.87 -2.69 18.04
N ASN A 26 -7.24 -1.98 17.11
CA ASN A 26 -7.90 -1.07 16.16
C ASN A 26 -7.70 -1.49 14.68
N CYS A 27 -8.56 -0.96 13.82
CA CYS A 27 -8.56 -1.14 12.36
C CYS A 27 -8.53 0.23 11.66
N GLY A 28 -7.43 0.96 11.75
CA GLY A 28 -7.32 2.34 11.25
C GLY A 28 -6.94 2.49 9.77
N THR A 29 -6.61 1.37 9.10
CA THR A 29 -6.23 1.34 7.68
C THR A 29 -7.33 0.65 6.87
N TRP A 30 -7.23 0.63 5.53
CA TRP A 30 -8.22 -0.02 4.68
C TRP A 30 -8.30 -1.55 4.88
N MET A 31 -7.26 -2.15 5.44
CA MET A 31 -7.27 -3.55 5.87
C MET A 31 -7.97 -3.68 7.24
N ASP A 32 -9.27 -3.43 7.26
CA ASP A 32 -10.05 -3.04 8.45
C ASP A 32 -10.93 -4.12 9.10
N LYS A 33 -10.74 -5.40 8.76
CA LYS A 33 -11.64 -6.46 9.22
C LYS A 33 -11.59 -6.63 10.74
N MET A 34 -12.67 -6.22 11.42
CA MET A 34 -12.91 -6.49 12.84
C MET A 34 -13.61 -7.84 13.01
N GLY A 35 -12.96 -8.78 13.70
CA GLY A 35 -13.50 -10.11 13.96
C GLY A 35 -14.78 -10.08 14.79
N SER A 36 -15.69 -11.02 14.50
CA SER A 36 -17.03 -11.07 15.10
C SER A 36 -17.47 -12.47 15.55
N SER A 37 -16.62 -13.50 15.40
CA SER A 37 -16.98 -14.87 15.80
C SER A 37 -16.68 -15.11 17.28
N GLU A 38 -17.71 -15.44 18.06
CA GLU A 38 -17.56 -15.92 19.43
C GLU A 38 -16.99 -17.34 19.46
N LEU A 39 -17.49 -18.21 18.57
CA LEU A 39 -17.08 -19.61 18.45
C LEU A 39 -15.57 -19.75 18.18
N ALA A 40 -15.02 -18.91 17.31
CA ALA A 40 -13.61 -18.90 16.98
C ALA A 40 -12.77 -17.97 17.89
N GLY A 41 -13.39 -17.31 18.86
CA GLY A 41 -12.71 -16.40 19.79
C GLY A 41 -12.11 -15.14 19.14
N THR A 42 -12.64 -14.71 17.99
CA THR A 42 -12.19 -13.53 17.24
C THR A 42 -13.05 -12.29 17.46
N LYS A 43 -14.19 -12.40 18.15
CA LYS A 43 -15.08 -11.27 18.42
C LYS A 43 -14.33 -10.11 19.10
N GLY A 44 -14.36 -8.95 18.44
CA GLY A 44 -13.72 -7.73 18.94
C GLY A 44 -12.23 -7.61 18.68
N LYS A 45 -11.62 -8.57 17.98
CA LYS A 45 -10.19 -8.56 17.60
C LYS A 45 -10.01 -8.18 16.13
N PRO A 46 -9.16 -7.21 15.80
CA PRO A 46 -8.74 -6.95 14.42
C PRO A 46 -8.07 -8.18 13.77
N ALA A 47 -8.35 -8.43 12.50
CA ALA A 47 -7.64 -9.44 11.72
C ALA A 47 -6.29 -8.97 11.20
N THR A 48 -6.20 -7.67 10.91
CA THR A 48 -5.05 -6.99 10.31
C THR A 48 -4.87 -5.62 10.96
N PRO A 49 -4.59 -5.55 12.28
CA PRO A 49 -4.21 -4.28 12.87
C PRO A 49 -2.89 -3.83 12.23
N ARG A 50 -2.91 -2.65 11.61
CA ARG A 50 -1.75 -2.03 10.95
C ARG A 50 -1.43 -0.73 11.65
N ASP A 51 -1.11 -0.87 12.93
CA ASP A 51 -0.69 0.23 13.79
C ASP A 51 0.80 0.55 13.60
N GLY A 52 1.27 1.63 14.23
CA GLY A 52 2.57 2.20 13.93
C GLY A 52 2.51 3.00 12.63
N SER A 53 3.57 2.95 11.82
CA SER A 53 3.70 3.73 10.59
C SER A 53 3.36 2.88 9.36
N ALA A 54 2.10 2.92 8.91
CA ALA A 54 1.64 2.21 7.71
C ALA A 54 2.22 2.82 6.43
N VAL A 55 2.81 1.99 5.56
CA VAL A 55 3.62 2.44 4.41
C VAL A 55 2.89 3.42 3.48
N GLU A 56 1.61 3.18 3.19
CA GLU A 56 0.83 4.04 2.30
C GLU A 56 0.52 5.40 2.92
N ILE A 57 0.30 5.44 4.24
CA ILE A 57 0.03 6.70 4.95
C ILE A 57 1.28 7.57 4.96
N ILE A 58 2.47 6.98 5.08
CA ILE A 58 3.75 7.71 4.99
C ILE A 58 3.91 8.35 3.60
N GLY A 59 3.70 7.58 2.53
CA GLY A 59 3.78 8.12 1.17
C GLY A 59 2.76 9.22 0.88
N LEU A 60 1.51 9.02 1.31
CA LEU A 60 0.46 10.04 1.18
C LEU A 60 0.78 11.31 1.98
N CYS A 61 1.31 11.16 3.20
CA CYS A 61 1.75 12.27 4.04
C CYS A 61 2.86 13.06 3.35
N LYS A 62 3.91 12.38 2.84
CA LYS A 62 4.99 13.03 2.09
C LYS A 62 4.46 13.80 0.88
N SER A 63 3.63 13.17 0.07
CA SER A 63 3.04 13.78 -1.13
C SER A 63 2.21 15.03 -0.78
N ALA A 64 1.40 14.98 0.29
CA ALA A 64 0.62 16.11 0.76
C ALA A 64 1.50 17.26 1.29
N LEU A 65 2.55 16.95 2.06
CA LEU A 65 3.48 17.96 2.57
C LEU A 65 4.25 18.64 1.44
N ALA A 66 4.72 17.88 0.46
CA ALA A 66 5.38 18.42 -0.74
C ALA A 66 4.43 19.33 -1.53
N PHE A 67 3.17 18.92 -1.70
CA PHE A 67 2.13 19.75 -2.33
C PHE A 67 1.92 21.07 -1.57
N LEU A 68 1.70 21.03 -0.25
CA LEU A 68 1.49 22.22 0.57
C LEU A 68 2.70 23.15 0.55
N GLY A 69 3.91 22.60 0.63
CA GLY A 69 5.16 23.36 0.51
C GLY A 69 5.27 24.09 -0.83
N ARG A 70 4.97 23.41 -1.95
CA ARG A 70 4.94 24.04 -3.28
C ARG A 70 3.86 25.12 -3.37
N MET A 71 2.64 24.84 -2.91
CA MET A 71 1.53 25.81 -2.94
C MET A 71 1.85 27.06 -2.13
N HIS A 72 2.56 26.92 -1.00
CA HIS A 72 3.04 28.05 -0.22
C HIS A 72 4.09 28.87 -0.99
N LYS A 73 5.10 28.21 -1.59
CA LYS A 73 6.14 28.88 -2.40
C LYS A 73 5.55 29.63 -3.61
N GLU A 74 4.47 29.11 -4.19
CA GLU A 74 3.73 29.75 -5.28
C GLU A 74 2.76 30.86 -4.82
N GLY A 75 2.67 31.15 -3.52
CA GLY A 75 1.76 32.15 -2.96
C GLY A 75 0.28 31.74 -2.99
N LYS A 76 -0.02 30.47 -3.27
CA LYS A 76 -1.38 29.91 -3.35
C LYS A 76 -1.88 29.32 -2.02
N TYR A 77 -1.00 29.21 -1.01
CA TYR A 77 -1.34 28.73 0.32
C TYR A 77 -0.64 29.54 1.40
N SER A 78 -1.39 30.08 2.35
CA SER A 78 -0.87 31.07 3.31
C SER A 78 -0.03 30.49 4.44
N TYR A 79 -0.23 29.21 4.77
CA TYR A 79 0.50 28.55 5.86
C TYR A 79 1.78 27.89 5.33
N SER A 80 2.82 27.89 6.16
CA SER A 80 4.14 27.33 5.80
C SER A 80 4.69 26.33 6.81
N THR A 81 4.07 26.24 7.99
CA THR A 81 4.59 25.49 9.14
C THR A 81 3.49 24.80 9.94
N VAL A 82 3.89 23.73 10.62
CA VAL A 82 3.13 23.08 11.70
C VAL A 82 3.87 23.26 13.03
N GLU A 83 3.11 23.34 14.11
CA GLU A 83 3.64 23.50 15.47
C GLU A 83 3.06 22.42 16.37
N GLN A 84 3.91 21.80 17.18
CA GLN A 84 3.55 20.84 18.21
C GLN A 84 4.11 21.34 19.54
N CYS A 85 3.28 21.41 20.57
CA CYS A 85 3.70 21.73 21.92
C CYS A 85 3.64 20.44 22.75
N ASP A 86 4.75 20.04 23.35
CA ASP A 86 4.77 18.88 24.22
C ASP A 86 4.19 19.19 25.62
N GLY A 87 4.01 18.15 26.45
CA GLY A 87 3.47 18.29 27.81
C GLY A 87 4.36 19.11 28.75
N THR A 88 5.58 19.47 28.35
CA THR A 88 6.51 20.33 29.11
C THR A 88 6.46 21.79 28.66
N GLY A 89 5.68 22.10 27.62
CA GLY A 89 5.57 23.45 27.03
C GLY A 89 6.63 23.73 25.95
N LYS A 90 7.43 22.73 25.56
CA LYS A 90 8.41 22.90 24.47
C LYS A 90 7.69 22.85 23.14
N VAL A 91 7.90 23.88 22.31
CA VAL A 91 7.32 23.97 20.97
C VAL A 91 8.30 23.47 19.92
N THR A 92 7.90 22.47 19.13
CA THR A 92 8.55 22.02 17.91
C THR A 92 7.82 22.64 16.72
N LYS A 93 8.55 23.35 15.85
CA LYS A 93 8.01 24.00 14.65
C LYS A 93 8.73 23.49 13.42
N TRP A 94 7.99 22.93 12.47
CA TRP A 94 8.52 22.43 11.19
C TRP A 94 7.85 23.14 10.02
N THR A 95 8.63 23.48 9.00
CA THR A 95 8.05 23.82 7.70
C THR A 95 7.55 22.55 6.99
N TYR A 96 6.61 22.68 6.06
CA TYR A 96 6.20 21.54 5.24
C TYR A 96 7.37 20.93 4.46
N GLU A 97 8.28 21.76 3.94
CA GLU A 97 9.50 21.34 3.25
C GLU A 97 10.49 20.61 4.17
N PHE A 98 10.63 21.05 5.42
CA PHE A 98 11.46 20.34 6.38
C PHE A 98 10.88 18.96 6.69
N TRP A 99 9.57 18.89 6.92
CA TRP A 99 8.93 17.64 7.28
C TRP A 99 8.94 16.64 6.11
N GLU A 100 8.62 17.05 4.89
CA GLU A 100 8.63 16.12 3.74
C GLU A 100 10.04 15.58 3.44
N LYS A 101 11.09 16.41 3.52
CA LYS A 101 12.48 15.95 3.41
C LYS A 101 12.86 14.97 4.50
N LYS A 102 12.39 15.19 5.73
CA LYS A 102 12.66 14.28 6.85
C LYS A 102 12.08 12.89 6.58
N ILE A 103 10.88 12.81 6.02
CA ILE A 103 10.29 11.53 5.57
C ILE A 103 11.15 10.93 4.45
N GLU A 104 11.49 11.71 3.42
CA GLU A 104 12.29 11.26 2.27
C GLU A 104 13.64 10.67 2.70
N GLU A 105 14.36 11.33 3.61
CA GLU A 105 15.68 10.90 4.10
C GLU A 105 15.64 9.63 4.97
N ASN A 106 14.47 9.25 5.48
CA ASN A 106 14.31 8.09 6.37
C ASN A 106 13.51 6.94 5.76
N PHE A 107 12.66 7.18 4.76
CA PHE A 107 11.78 6.16 4.18
C PHE A 107 12.56 4.91 3.75
N GLU A 108 13.53 5.08 2.87
CA GLU A 108 14.34 3.97 2.35
C GLU A 108 15.04 3.20 3.48
N LYS A 109 15.66 3.90 4.44
CA LYS A 109 16.42 3.29 5.54
C LYS A 109 15.55 2.40 6.43
N HIS A 110 14.30 2.80 6.65
CA HIS A 110 13.42 2.14 7.59
C HIS A 110 12.49 1.13 6.93
N PHE A 111 12.14 1.27 5.65
CA PHE A 111 11.19 0.38 4.97
C PHE A 111 11.85 -0.63 4.01
N TRP A 112 13.03 -0.36 3.45
CA TRP A 112 13.67 -1.28 2.51
C TRP A 112 14.23 -2.53 3.20
N VAL A 113 13.94 -3.70 2.63
CA VAL A 113 14.56 -4.98 2.99
C VAL A 113 15.44 -5.45 1.83
N SER A 114 16.75 -5.41 2.03
CA SER A 114 17.75 -5.71 1.01
C SER A 114 17.70 -7.16 0.51
N GLU A 115 17.97 -7.33 -0.80
CA GLU A 115 18.16 -8.64 -1.46
C GLU A 115 19.28 -9.45 -0.79
N THR A 116 20.34 -8.78 -0.36
CA THR A 116 21.44 -9.37 0.42
C THR A 116 21.34 -8.94 1.89
N PRO A 117 21.54 -9.85 2.86
CA PRO A 117 21.52 -9.52 4.28
C PRO A 117 22.43 -8.34 4.63
N MET A 118 21.90 -7.35 5.35
CA MET A 118 22.64 -6.21 5.88
C MET A 118 22.47 -6.14 7.41
N PRO A 119 23.35 -6.79 8.19
CA PRO A 119 23.20 -6.90 9.65
C PRO A 119 23.08 -5.56 10.39
N GLU A 120 23.70 -4.50 9.86
CA GLU A 120 23.69 -3.17 10.48
C GLU A 120 22.33 -2.46 10.36
N SER A 121 21.51 -2.81 9.38
CA SER A 121 20.19 -2.22 9.12
C SER A 121 19.02 -3.19 9.34
N GLU A 122 19.31 -4.44 9.73
CA GLU A 122 18.34 -5.50 9.97
C GLU A 122 18.36 -5.89 11.45
N PRO A 123 17.69 -5.13 12.34
CA PRO A 123 17.72 -5.41 13.78
C PRO A 123 17.01 -6.72 14.16
N ARG A 124 16.15 -7.24 13.28
CA ARG A 124 15.31 -8.43 13.48
C ARG A 124 15.34 -9.36 12.25
N PRO A 125 16.51 -9.87 11.85
CA PRO A 125 16.65 -10.63 10.61
C PRO A 125 15.87 -11.95 10.63
N GLU A 126 15.55 -12.48 11.81
CA GLU A 126 14.73 -13.68 11.99
C GLU A 126 13.27 -13.52 11.58
N LEU A 127 12.80 -12.28 11.41
CA LEU A 127 11.44 -11.96 10.96
C LEU A 127 11.33 -11.75 9.45
N ILE A 128 12.46 -11.73 8.74
CA ILE A 128 12.52 -11.45 7.30
C ILE A 128 12.21 -12.74 6.52
N HIS A 129 10.98 -12.87 6.03
CA HIS A 129 10.57 -13.98 5.16
C HIS A 129 10.93 -13.76 3.68
N ARG A 130 10.75 -12.53 3.17
CA ARG A 130 11.10 -12.13 1.80
C ARG A 130 12.13 -11.00 1.82
N ARG A 131 12.96 -10.96 0.77
CA ARG A 131 13.97 -9.93 0.53
C ARG A 131 13.70 -9.22 -0.78
N GLY A 132 14.26 -8.03 -0.95
CA GLY A 132 13.96 -7.17 -2.09
C GLY A 132 12.53 -6.66 -2.04
N ILE A 133 12.08 -6.21 -0.86
CA ILE A 133 10.72 -5.72 -0.62
C ILE A 133 10.76 -4.41 0.18
N TYR A 134 9.65 -3.67 0.17
CA TYR A 134 9.38 -2.67 1.20
C TYR A 134 8.45 -3.27 2.24
N LYS A 135 8.78 -3.06 3.52
CA LYS A 135 7.96 -3.45 4.67
C LYS A 135 6.56 -2.85 4.58
N ASP A 136 5.59 -3.55 5.15
CA ASP A 136 4.20 -3.10 5.16
C ASP A 136 3.93 -1.98 6.18
N SER A 137 4.70 -1.99 7.27
CA SER A 137 4.67 -1.00 8.33
C SER A 137 6.05 -0.80 8.95
N HIS A 138 6.17 0.23 9.78
CA HIS A 138 7.30 0.41 10.68
C HIS A 138 6.83 0.61 12.13
N ASN A 139 7.39 -0.18 13.03
CA ASN A 139 7.10 -0.20 14.47
C ASN A 139 5.64 -0.56 14.77
N ALA A 140 5.04 -1.50 14.03
CA ALA A 140 3.75 -2.08 14.40
C ALA A 140 3.86 -2.85 15.73
N SER A 141 2.75 -2.90 16.50
CA SER A 141 2.75 -3.60 17.79
C SER A 141 2.92 -5.11 17.64
N GLN A 142 2.41 -5.69 16.54
CA GLN A 142 2.65 -7.08 16.22
C GLN A 142 4.04 -7.24 15.64
N PHE A 143 4.91 -7.97 16.35
CA PHE A 143 6.35 -7.99 16.03
C PHE A 143 6.67 -8.46 14.61
N TRP A 144 5.84 -9.29 13.99
CA TRP A 144 6.03 -9.80 12.62
C TRP A 144 5.41 -8.91 11.53
N ALA A 145 4.49 -8.00 11.87
CA ALA A 145 3.64 -7.32 10.89
C ALA A 145 4.43 -6.45 9.91
N ASP A 146 5.46 -5.76 10.41
CA ASP A 146 6.35 -4.93 9.59
C ASP A 146 6.91 -5.68 8.37
N PHE A 147 7.30 -6.95 8.53
CA PHE A 147 8.04 -7.70 7.52
C PHE A 147 7.15 -8.52 6.57
N GLN A 148 5.82 -8.38 6.66
CA GLN A 148 4.91 -9.04 5.74
C GLN A 148 4.96 -8.38 4.36
N LEU A 149 5.13 -9.19 3.31
CA LEU A 149 4.96 -8.70 1.94
C LEU A 149 3.46 -8.53 1.65
N ARG A 150 3.03 -7.29 1.45
CA ARG A 150 1.66 -6.89 1.12
C ARG A 150 1.62 -5.93 -0.07
N CYS A 151 0.42 -5.74 -0.61
CA CYS A 151 0.15 -4.87 -1.76
C CYS A 151 0.06 -3.36 -1.46
N ASN A 152 0.50 -2.91 -0.27
CA ASN A 152 0.32 -1.52 0.19
C ASN A 152 1.45 -0.58 -0.25
N PHE A 153 2.71 -1.04 -0.23
CA PHE A 153 3.86 -0.18 -0.56
C PHE A 153 3.83 0.45 -1.97
N PRO A 154 3.21 -0.16 -3.01
CA PRO A 154 3.10 0.50 -4.31
C PRO A 154 2.33 1.81 -4.25
N ILE A 155 1.40 1.98 -3.30
CA ILE A 155 0.69 3.25 -3.09
C ILE A 155 1.70 4.36 -2.75
N ALA A 156 2.62 4.10 -1.82
CA ALA A 156 3.65 5.05 -1.42
C ALA A 156 4.59 5.40 -2.59
N ILE A 157 5.01 4.40 -3.36
CA ILE A 157 5.89 4.60 -4.51
C ILE A 157 5.20 5.39 -5.62
N ALA A 158 3.91 5.14 -5.87
CA ALA A 158 3.17 5.86 -6.91
C ALA A 158 3.00 7.35 -6.60
N VAL A 159 2.76 7.72 -5.33
CA VAL A 159 2.50 9.12 -4.95
C VAL A 159 3.77 9.92 -4.60
N ALA A 160 4.86 9.23 -4.30
CA ALA A 160 6.12 9.81 -3.83
C ALA A 160 7.34 8.94 -4.19
N PRO A 161 7.59 8.67 -5.49
CA PRO A 161 8.67 7.78 -5.92
C PRO A 161 10.07 8.26 -5.50
N GLU A 162 10.25 9.57 -5.29
CA GLU A 162 11.49 10.19 -4.82
C GLU A 162 11.95 9.73 -3.43
N MET A 163 11.07 9.14 -2.61
CA MET A 163 11.44 8.57 -1.31
C MET A 163 12.26 7.28 -1.42
N THR A 164 12.36 6.72 -2.63
CA THR A 164 12.95 5.39 -2.86
C THR A 164 14.18 5.44 -3.74
N THR A 165 15.07 4.47 -3.57
CA THR A 165 16.11 4.21 -4.57
C THR A 165 15.46 3.55 -5.79
N PRO A 166 15.58 4.11 -7.02
CA PRO A 166 14.86 3.58 -8.18
C PRO A 166 15.09 2.07 -8.45
N LYS A 167 16.31 1.58 -8.24
CA LYS A 167 16.63 0.16 -8.42
C LYS A 167 15.93 -0.73 -7.38
N ASN A 168 15.92 -0.32 -6.12
CA ASN A 168 15.28 -1.05 -5.02
C ASN A 168 13.76 -1.06 -5.19
N ALA A 169 13.17 0.10 -5.52
CA ALA A 169 11.77 0.23 -5.88
C ALA A 169 11.38 -0.71 -7.03
N TRP A 170 12.19 -0.76 -8.09
CA TRP A 170 11.94 -1.64 -9.23
C TRP A 170 11.97 -3.12 -8.85
N VAL A 171 12.97 -3.55 -8.07
CA VAL A 171 13.06 -4.92 -7.56
C VAL A 171 11.82 -5.27 -6.73
N ALA A 172 11.42 -4.41 -5.78
CA ALA A 172 10.24 -4.64 -4.96
C ALA A 172 8.95 -4.71 -5.79
N LEU A 173 8.76 -3.82 -6.76
CA LEU A 173 7.59 -3.82 -7.62
C LEU A 173 7.53 -5.08 -8.50
N LYS A 174 8.66 -5.55 -9.03
CA LYS A 174 8.72 -6.81 -9.78
C LYS A 174 8.43 -8.01 -8.87
N ASN A 175 8.94 -8.02 -7.65
CA ASN A 175 8.63 -9.07 -6.66
C ASN A 175 7.15 -9.07 -6.26
N ALA A 176 6.54 -7.90 -6.04
CA ALA A 176 5.12 -7.79 -5.75
C ALA A 176 4.26 -8.25 -6.91
N GLU A 177 4.61 -7.89 -8.15
CA GLU A 177 3.94 -8.38 -9.35
C GLU A 177 4.04 -9.91 -9.45
N GLU A 178 5.24 -10.48 -9.33
CA GLU A 178 5.47 -11.93 -9.48
C GLU A 178 4.78 -12.75 -8.37
N ILE A 179 4.79 -12.25 -7.13
CA ILE A 179 4.36 -13.03 -5.97
C ILE A 179 2.88 -12.79 -5.63
N LEU A 180 2.38 -11.56 -5.79
CA LEU A 180 1.06 -11.17 -5.31
C LEU A 180 0.03 -10.99 -6.42
N LEU A 181 0.41 -10.61 -7.64
CA LEU A 181 -0.55 -10.30 -8.69
C LEU A 181 -1.26 -11.58 -9.16
N GLY A 182 -2.58 -11.59 -9.01
CA GLY A 182 -3.47 -12.61 -9.58
C GLY A 182 -4.00 -12.20 -10.96
N PRO A 183 -4.94 -12.98 -11.52
CA PRO A 183 -5.49 -12.70 -12.86
C PRO A 183 -6.21 -11.35 -12.98
N LEU A 184 -6.87 -10.90 -11.91
CA LEU A 184 -7.62 -9.65 -11.84
C LEU A 184 -7.25 -8.79 -10.62
N GLY A 185 -7.10 -9.40 -9.44
CA GLY A 185 -6.72 -8.67 -8.24
C GLY A 185 -5.27 -8.93 -7.84
N ILE A 186 -4.84 -8.32 -6.73
CA ILE A 186 -3.55 -8.55 -6.09
C ILE A 186 -3.79 -9.09 -4.68
N LYS A 187 -3.10 -10.19 -4.34
CA LYS A 187 -3.18 -10.84 -3.03
C LYS A 187 -2.79 -9.84 -1.93
N THR A 188 -3.60 -9.75 -0.87
CA THR A 188 -3.32 -8.81 0.23
C THR A 188 -2.20 -9.27 1.18
N LEU A 189 -1.75 -10.51 1.04
CA LEU A 189 -0.65 -11.11 1.81
C LEU A 189 0.07 -12.14 0.95
N ASP A 190 1.39 -12.28 1.15
CA ASP A 190 2.22 -13.32 0.54
C ASP A 190 1.61 -14.72 0.72
N PRO A 191 1.42 -15.50 -0.37
CA PRO A 191 0.85 -16.85 -0.29
C PRO A 191 1.69 -17.85 0.51
N LYS A 192 2.95 -17.55 0.81
CA LYS A 192 3.81 -18.35 1.69
C LYS A 192 3.75 -17.94 3.17
N ASP A 193 3.08 -16.85 3.51
CA ASP A 193 2.89 -16.43 4.90
C ASP A 193 1.95 -17.41 5.63
N TRP A 194 2.24 -17.69 6.90
CA TRP A 194 1.46 -18.62 7.73
C TRP A 194 0.01 -18.14 7.94
N ALA A 195 -0.26 -16.85 7.83
CA ALA A 195 -1.58 -16.25 7.96
C ALA A 195 -2.38 -16.24 6.65
N TYR A 196 -1.78 -16.62 5.51
CA TYR A 196 -2.44 -16.56 4.22
C TYR A 196 -3.66 -17.49 4.11
N ASN A 197 -4.78 -16.92 3.66
CA ASN A 197 -5.98 -17.64 3.25
C ASN A 197 -6.74 -16.85 2.18
N GLY A 198 -6.58 -17.24 0.91
CA GLY A 198 -7.10 -16.50 -0.25
C GLY A 198 -8.60 -16.63 -0.53
N ASN A 199 -9.36 -17.42 0.22
CA ASN A 199 -10.77 -17.67 -0.05
C ASN A 199 -11.66 -17.04 1.02
N TYR A 200 -12.24 -15.88 0.71
CA TYR A 200 -13.15 -15.17 1.59
C TYR A 200 -14.56 -15.79 1.56
N ASP A 201 -15.08 -16.11 2.74
CA ASP A 201 -16.48 -16.48 2.97
C ASP A 201 -16.97 -15.81 4.26
N ASN A 202 -17.78 -14.76 4.11
CA ASN A 202 -18.26 -14.00 5.26
C ASN A 202 -19.25 -14.80 6.13
N SER A 203 -19.87 -15.83 5.55
CA SER A 203 -20.84 -16.70 6.23
C SER A 203 -20.21 -17.90 6.94
N ASN A 204 -18.88 -18.07 6.85
CA ASN A 204 -18.17 -19.17 7.50
C ASN A 204 -18.33 -19.08 9.03
N ASN A 205 -19.04 -20.04 9.64
CA ASN A 205 -19.28 -20.08 11.09
C ASN A 205 -18.60 -21.30 11.73
N THR A 206 -17.32 -21.50 11.43
CA THR A 206 -16.49 -22.56 12.02
C THR A 206 -15.74 -22.04 13.27
N ALA A 207 -15.03 -22.93 13.95
CA ALA A 207 -14.11 -22.57 15.04
C ALA A 207 -12.70 -22.15 14.54
N ASP A 208 -12.46 -22.12 13.21
CA ASP A 208 -11.19 -21.67 12.65
C ASP A 208 -11.11 -20.13 12.72
N SER A 209 -10.22 -19.63 13.56
CA SER A 209 -10.02 -18.20 13.78
C SER A 209 -9.51 -17.45 12.55
N LYS A 210 -8.92 -18.13 11.55
CA LYS A 210 -8.47 -17.50 10.31
C LYS A 210 -9.62 -17.23 9.34
N LEU A 211 -10.72 -17.98 9.46
CA LEU A 211 -11.81 -17.99 8.46
C LEU A 211 -13.14 -17.48 9.01
N ALA A 212 -13.41 -17.72 10.29
CA ALA A 212 -14.72 -17.49 10.86
C ALA A 212 -15.18 -16.03 10.69
N HIS A 213 -16.39 -15.87 10.17
CA HIS A 213 -17.02 -14.60 9.80
C HIS A 213 -16.15 -13.74 8.88
N GLY A 214 -15.38 -14.39 8.02
CA GLY A 214 -14.54 -13.75 7.02
C GLY A 214 -13.34 -13.02 7.61
N PHE A 215 -12.74 -13.55 8.69
CA PHE A 215 -11.55 -12.96 9.32
C PHE A 215 -10.38 -12.76 8.34
N ASN A 216 -10.30 -13.58 7.29
CA ASN A 216 -9.29 -13.50 6.24
C ASN A 216 -9.55 -12.43 5.16
N TYR A 217 -10.51 -11.51 5.32
CA TYR A 217 -10.88 -10.50 4.30
C TYR A 217 -9.67 -9.77 3.67
N HIS A 218 -8.64 -9.53 4.50
CA HIS A 218 -7.39 -8.87 4.12
C HIS A 218 -6.14 -9.75 4.33
N GLN A 219 -6.29 -11.09 4.34
CA GLN A 219 -5.20 -12.03 4.57
C GLN A 219 -4.99 -13.00 3.39
N GLY A 220 -5.16 -12.56 2.15
CA GLY A 220 -4.95 -13.38 0.97
C GLY A 220 -5.88 -13.12 -0.20
N PRO A 221 -7.17 -12.75 -0.01
CA PRO A 221 -8.05 -12.43 -1.12
C PRO A 221 -7.42 -11.39 -2.05
N GLU A 222 -7.79 -11.47 -3.32
CA GLU A 222 -7.17 -10.68 -4.38
C GLU A 222 -7.99 -9.41 -4.62
N TRP A 223 -7.50 -8.27 -4.14
CA TRP A 223 -8.20 -7.00 -4.25
C TRP A 223 -7.85 -6.26 -5.54
N LEU A 224 -8.82 -5.60 -6.17
CA LEU A 224 -8.59 -5.02 -7.51
C LEU A 224 -8.02 -3.60 -7.47
N TRP A 225 -8.48 -2.75 -6.56
CA TRP A 225 -8.01 -1.35 -6.51
C TRP A 225 -6.48 -1.20 -6.32
N PRO A 226 -5.75 -2.05 -5.55
CA PRO A 226 -4.31 -1.91 -5.41
C PRO A 226 -3.53 -2.33 -6.67
N VAL A 227 -4.17 -3.02 -7.63
CA VAL A 227 -3.56 -3.29 -8.95
C VAL A 227 -3.27 -1.98 -9.67
N GLY A 228 -4.19 -1.01 -9.62
CA GLY A 228 -3.95 0.31 -10.20
C GLY A 228 -2.70 0.97 -9.61
N TRP A 229 -2.55 0.93 -8.29
CA TRP A 229 -1.38 1.48 -7.61
C TRP A 229 -0.07 0.77 -7.96
N LEU A 230 -0.08 -0.56 -8.10
CA LEU A 230 1.08 -1.31 -8.59
C LEU A 230 1.52 -0.83 -9.99
N LEU A 231 0.58 -0.74 -10.93
CA LEU A 231 0.87 -0.36 -12.31
C LEU A 231 1.36 1.10 -12.41
N ARG A 232 0.74 2.03 -11.66
CA ARG A 232 1.16 3.43 -11.58
C ARG A 232 2.57 3.57 -10.99
N ALA A 233 2.88 2.82 -9.93
CA ALA A 233 4.22 2.80 -9.35
C ALA A 233 5.28 2.27 -10.34
N GLN A 234 4.95 1.23 -11.11
CA GLN A 234 5.84 0.72 -12.17
C GLN A 234 6.10 1.77 -13.26
N LEU A 235 5.06 2.46 -13.73
CA LEU A 235 5.19 3.55 -14.70
C LEU A 235 6.05 4.72 -14.16
N ALA A 236 5.92 5.05 -12.87
CA ALA A 236 6.70 6.11 -12.23
C ALA A 236 8.19 5.77 -12.08
N ILE A 237 8.52 4.49 -11.85
CA ILE A 237 9.90 4.04 -11.58
C ILE A 237 10.65 3.61 -12.85
N ALA A 238 9.98 2.99 -13.83
CA ALA A 238 10.59 2.51 -15.07
C ALA A 238 11.57 3.50 -15.75
N PRO A 239 11.21 4.78 -15.99
CA PRO A 239 12.11 5.72 -16.64
C PRO A 239 13.33 6.08 -15.77
N LYS A 240 13.24 5.97 -14.44
CA LYS A 240 14.34 6.22 -13.51
C LYS A 240 15.37 5.09 -13.49
N VAL A 241 15.02 3.90 -13.98
CA VAL A 241 15.89 2.71 -13.96
C VAL A 241 16.53 2.44 -15.31
N GLY A 242 15.74 2.55 -16.39
CA GLY A 242 16.19 2.20 -17.74
C GLY A 242 15.76 3.20 -18.82
N GLY A 243 15.40 4.43 -18.43
CA GLY A 243 15.06 5.49 -19.36
C GLY A 243 13.80 5.19 -20.20
N THR A 244 13.75 5.77 -21.40
CA THR A 244 12.61 5.66 -22.31
C THR A 244 12.35 4.23 -22.80
N GLU A 245 13.40 3.40 -22.90
CA GLU A 245 13.27 2.01 -23.33
C GLU A 245 12.54 1.15 -22.28
N GLU A 246 12.94 1.25 -21.01
CA GLU A 246 12.26 0.53 -19.92
C GLU A 246 10.83 1.04 -19.74
N LEU A 247 10.60 2.35 -19.88
CA LEU A 247 9.27 2.91 -19.86
C LEU A 247 8.38 2.33 -20.97
N ALA A 248 8.86 2.27 -22.22
CA ALA A 248 8.10 1.71 -23.34
C ALA A 248 7.77 0.22 -23.12
N ARG A 249 8.74 -0.57 -22.62
CA ARG A 249 8.51 -1.98 -22.25
C ARG A 249 7.45 -2.11 -21.15
N THR A 250 7.54 -1.25 -20.12
CA THR A 250 6.59 -1.22 -19.00
C THR A 250 5.19 -0.85 -19.47
N MET A 251 5.03 0.15 -20.34
CA MET A 251 3.72 0.53 -20.88
C MET A 251 3.06 -0.61 -21.67
N GLY A 252 3.84 -1.34 -22.48
CA GLY A 252 3.35 -2.52 -23.19
C GLY A 252 2.87 -3.61 -22.23
N HIS A 253 3.65 -3.87 -21.17
CA HIS A 253 3.31 -4.83 -20.13
C HIS A 253 2.05 -4.45 -19.35
N VAL A 254 1.95 -3.20 -18.90
CA VAL A 254 0.77 -2.65 -18.21
C VAL A 254 -0.48 -2.84 -19.06
N LYS A 255 -0.44 -2.50 -20.36
CA LYS A 255 -1.57 -2.71 -21.28
C LYS A 255 -1.98 -4.18 -21.38
N SER A 256 -1.00 -5.09 -21.40
CA SER A 256 -1.26 -6.54 -21.41
C SER A 256 -1.99 -6.99 -20.15
N LEU A 257 -1.57 -6.52 -18.96
CA LEU A 257 -2.25 -6.84 -17.69
C LEU A 257 -3.68 -6.27 -17.64
N MET A 258 -3.88 -5.06 -18.17
CA MET A 258 -5.19 -4.42 -18.22
C MET A 258 -6.17 -5.11 -19.18
N ALA A 259 -5.70 -5.89 -20.16
CA ALA A 259 -6.55 -6.65 -21.07
C ALA A 259 -7.43 -7.68 -20.32
N ASN A 260 -6.95 -8.25 -19.22
CA ASN A 260 -7.75 -9.16 -18.37
C ASN A 260 -8.94 -8.43 -17.76
N HIS A 261 -8.72 -7.21 -17.25
CA HIS A 261 -9.74 -6.37 -16.66
C HIS A 261 -10.79 -5.93 -17.69
N LEU A 262 -10.35 -5.58 -18.91
CA LEU A 262 -11.25 -5.30 -20.02
C LEU A 262 -12.09 -6.52 -20.39
N THR A 263 -11.48 -7.71 -20.44
CA THR A 263 -12.19 -8.96 -20.70
C THR A 263 -13.27 -9.23 -19.64
N HIS A 264 -12.95 -9.02 -18.36
CA HIS A 264 -13.93 -9.12 -17.28
C HIS A 264 -15.07 -8.10 -17.45
N LEU A 265 -14.75 -6.83 -17.69
CA LEU A 265 -15.75 -5.77 -17.92
C LEU A 265 -16.71 -6.11 -19.08
N LEU A 266 -16.20 -6.71 -20.15
CA LEU A 266 -16.97 -7.09 -21.34
C LEU A 266 -17.83 -8.35 -21.15
N THR A 267 -17.52 -9.19 -20.16
CA THR A 267 -18.23 -10.46 -19.92
C THR A 267 -19.10 -10.43 -18.66
N SER A 268 -18.82 -9.52 -17.72
CA SER A 268 -19.59 -9.34 -16.50
C SER A 268 -20.98 -8.75 -16.78
N PRO A 269 -22.06 -9.28 -16.17
CA PRO A 269 -23.40 -8.71 -16.29
C PRO A 269 -23.50 -7.30 -15.71
N TRP A 270 -22.57 -6.94 -14.81
CA TRP A 270 -22.52 -5.63 -14.15
C TRP A 270 -21.80 -4.57 -14.97
N ARG A 271 -21.09 -4.96 -16.05
CA ARG A 271 -20.24 -4.05 -16.84
C ARG A 271 -19.25 -3.26 -15.97
N SER A 272 -18.80 -3.89 -14.89
CA SER A 272 -17.95 -3.29 -13.86
C SER A 272 -16.95 -4.33 -13.35
N LEU A 273 -16.04 -3.89 -12.49
CA LEU A 273 -15.05 -4.72 -11.82
C LEU A 273 -15.46 -4.99 -10.38
N PRO A 274 -15.22 -6.21 -9.86
CA PRO A 274 -15.54 -6.54 -8.48
C PRO A 274 -14.61 -5.83 -7.49
N GLU A 275 -15.00 -5.86 -6.22
CA GLU A 275 -14.16 -5.39 -5.12
C GLU A 275 -12.93 -6.28 -4.94
N LEU A 276 -13.14 -7.60 -4.99
CA LEU A 276 -12.11 -8.61 -4.81
C LEU A 276 -12.48 -9.92 -5.50
N THR A 277 -11.48 -10.74 -5.77
CA THR A 277 -11.62 -12.15 -6.13
C THR A 277 -11.07 -13.03 -5.01
N ASN A 278 -11.54 -14.28 -4.98
CA ASN A 278 -10.86 -15.32 -4.22
C ASN A 278 -9.56 -15.72 -4.95
N ALA A 279 -8.82 -16.66 -4.37
CA ALA A 279 -7.51 -17.08 -4.87
C ALA A 279 -7.53 -17.40 -6.37
N GLU A 280 -6.49 -16.94 -7.09
CA GLU A 280 -6.28 -17.19 -8.51
C GLU A 280 -7.44 -16.68 -9.39
N GLY A 281 -7.99 -15.52 -9.05
CA GLY A 281 -9.10 -14.89 -9.78
C GLY A 281 -10.45 -15.60 -9.62
N ALA A 282 -10.57 -16.55 -8.68
CA ALA A 282 -11.82 -17.26 -8.45
C ALA A 282 -12.95 -16.31 -8.03
N PHE A 283 -14.18 -16.62 -8.45
CA PHE A 283 -15.35 -15.83 -8.07
C PHE A 283 -15.56 -15.82 -6.55
N CYS A 284 -15.76 -14.64 -5.98
CA CYS A 284 -16.13 -14.46 -4.58
C CYS A 284 -17.60 -14.02 -4.50
N LYS A 285 -18.45 -14.88 -3.92
CA LYS A 285 -19.90 -14.62 -3.78
C LYS A 285 -20.23 -13.39 -2.91
N ASP A 286 -19.34 -13.07 -1.98
CA ASP A 286 -19.52 -12.00 -0.98
C ASP A 286 -18.92 -10.67 -1.47
N SER A 287 -18.20 -10.66 -2.59
CA SER A 287 -17.62 -9.45 -3.16
C SER A 287 -18.70 -8.58 -3.82
N ASN A 288 -18.64 -7.26 -3.64
CA ASN A 288 -19.42 -6.36 -4.48
C ASN A 288 -18.97 -6.51 -5.94
N PRO A 289 -19.85 -6.91 -6.88
CA PRO A 289 -19.46 -7.16 -8.26
C PRO A 289 -19.25 -5.87 -9.09
N ALA A 290 -19.59 -4.71 -8.55
CA ALA A 290 -19.41 -3.41 -9.20
C ALA A 290 -18.88 -2.37 -8.21
N GLN A 291 -17.55 -2.25 -8.14
CA GLN A 291 -16.89 -1.47 -7.10
C GLN A 291 -16.14 -0.25 -7.64
N SER A 292 -16.44 0.91 -7.05
CA SER A 292 -15.96 2.22 -7.53
C SER A 292 -14.44 2.34 -7.52
N TRP A 293 -13.76 1.94 -6.44
CA TRP A 293 -12.29 2.05 -6.36
C TRP A 293 -11.55 1.12 -7.33
N SER A 294 -12.14 -0.02 -7.69
CA SER A 294 -11.52 -1.00 -8.58
C SER A 294 -11.48 -0.43 -9.99
N THR A 295 -12.59 0.18 -10.40
CA THR A 295 -12.69 0.86 -11.69
C THR A 295 -11.89 2.16 -11.70
N GLY A 296 -12.01 2.99 -10.65
CA GLY A 296 -11.34 4.28 -10.53
C GLY A 296 -9.82 4.18 -10.62
N CYS A 297 -9.20 3.27 -9.86
CA CYS A 297 -7.75 3.12 -9.86
C CYS A 297 -7.20 2.62 -11.20
N LEU A 298 -7.95 1.84 -11.98
CA LEU A 298 -7.54 1.45 -13.34
C LEU A 298 -7.76 2.57 -14.36
N LEU A 299 -8.79 3.41 -14.19
CA LEU A 299 -8.95 4.62 -15.01
C LEU A 299 -7.77 5.58 -14.82
N GLU A 300 -7.24 5.70 -13.60
CA GLU A 300 -6.02 6.48 -13.33
C GLU A 300 -4.80 5.94 -14.10
N VAL A 301 -4.64 4.61 -14.19
CA VAL A 301 -3.57 4.00 -15.02
C VAL A 301 -3.74 4.39 -16.49
N LEU A 302 -4.96 4.31 -17.03
CA LEU A 302 -5.22 4.71 -18.42
C LEU A 302 -4.93 6.19 -18.66
N TRP A 303 -5.28 7.04 -17.70
CA TRP A 303 -5.00 8.47 -17.76
C TRP A 303 -3.49 8.74 -17.76
N GLU A 304 -2.72 8.06 -16.91
CA GLU A 304 -1.25 8.17 -16.89
C GLU A 304 -0.62 7.69 -18.20
N LEU A 305 -1.08 6.56 -18.75
CA LEU A 305 -0.61 6.05 -20.04
C LEU A 305 -0.83 7.07 -21.16
N ASP A 306 -2.05 7.62 -21.30
CA ASP A 306 -2.36 8.65 -22.31
C ASP A 306 -1.47 9.90 -22.12
N HIS A 307 -1.25 10.32 -20.88
CA HIS A 307 -0.40 11.49 -20.59
C HIS A 307 1.07 11.25 -20.97
N ILE A 308 1.60 10.06 -20.67
CA ILE A 308 2.97 9.67 -21.03
C ILE A 308 3.12 9.60 -22.55
N GLU A 309 2.18 8.96 -23.26
CA GLU A 309 2.22 8.84 -24.72
C GLU A 309 2.21 10.20 -25.42
N ARG A 310 1.36 11.12 -24.97
CA ARG A 310 1.32 12.49 -25.50
C ARG A 310 2.65 13.21 -25.28
N SER A 311 3.25 13.05 -24.10
CA SER A 311 4.53 13.68 -23.75
C SER A 311 5.69 13.14 -24.62
N LEU A 312 5.70 11.83 -24.89
CA LEU A 312 6.68 11.21 -25.79
C LEU A 312 6.51 11.66 -27.25
N ASN A 313 5.27 11.76 -27.73
CA ASN A 313 4.97 12.24 -29.08
C ASN A 313 5.33 13.72 -29.29
N ILE A 314 5.19 14.57 -28.27
CA ILE A 314 5.65 15.96 -28.33
C ILE A 314 7.19 16.00 -28.42
N SER A 315 7.88 15.18 -27.63
CA SER A 315 9.35 15.15 -27.59
C SER A 315 9.98 14.60 -28.88
N ALA A 316 9.26 13.78 -29.65
CA ALA A 316 9.73 13.27 -30.94
C ALA A 316 9.55 14.25 -32.11
N ASN A 317 8.77 15.34 -31.92
CA ASN A 317 8.45 16.34 -32.94
C ASN A 317 9.19 17.69 -32.73
N ILE A 318 10.16 17.72 -31.81
CA ILE A 318 11.06 18.86 -31.52
C ILE A 318 12.48 18.43 -31.88
#